data_AF-A0A3S1FC01-F1
#
_entry.id   AF-A0A3S1FC01-F1
#
_cell.length_a   1.000
_cell.length_b   1.000
_cell.length_c   1.000
_cell.angle_alpha   90.00
_cell.angle_beta   90.00
_cell.angle_gamma   90.00
#
_symmetry.space_group_name_H-M   'P 1'
#
loop_
_entity.id
_entity.type
_entity.pdbx_description
1 polymer ?
#
loop_
_entity_poly.entity_id
_entity_poly.type
_entity_poly.pdbx_seq_one_letter_code
_entity_poly.pdbx_strand_id
1 'polypeptide(L)'
;MRRLLADLGRVRYIYTQDGELRSEGEGDVMEVFANPRRSTLVANHTLYLNLYSFDYLELKQSPQQETYFDLVQEGNCLRLIPLSTPMQERQERSLNVSAIEAMMEQVLSARWDAEIDDDSAEPF
;
A
#
# COMPACT_ATOMS: atom_id res chain seq x y z
N MET A 1 -9.16 14.49 -8.06
CA MET A 1 -8.40 14.14 -6.83
C MET A 1 -8.64 12.71 -6.36
N ARG A 2 -9.89 12.26 -6.12
CA ARG A 2 -10.18 10.94 -5.53
C ARG A 2 -9.47 9.73 -6.18
N ARG A 3 -9.63 9.53 -7.49
CA ARG A 3 -9.02 8.38 -8.20
C ARG A 3 -7.49 8.41 -8.13
N LEU A 4 -6.88 9.58 -8.36
CA LEU A 4 -5.44 9.77 -8.29
C LEU A 4 -4.87 9.34 -6.94
N LEU A 5 -5.46 9.82 -5.84
CA LEU A 5 -5.01 9.49 -4.50
C LEU A 5 -5.34 8.04 -4.12
N ALA A 6 -6.45 7.50 -4.62
CA ALA A 6 -6.84 6.10 -4.35
C ALA A 6 -5.96 5.09 -5.11
N ASP A 7 -5.30 5.53 -6.18
CA ASP A 7 -4.30 4.73 -6.91
C ASP A 7 -2.91 4.81 -6.25
N LEU A 8 -2.74 5.65 -5.21
CA LEU A 8 -1.55 5.57 -4.36
C LEU A 8 -1.67 4.30 -3.51
N GLY A 9 -0.65 3.46 -3.54
CA GLY A 9 -0.52 2.36 -2.60
C GLY A 9 0.34 2.78 -1.43
N ARG A 10 1.57 2.29 -1.36
CA ARG A 10 2.52 2.65 -0.30
C ARG A 10 3.13 4.03 -0.52
N VAL A 11 3.11 4.86 0.52
CA VAL A 11 3.65 6.23 0.49
C VAL A 11 4.50 6.52 1.71
N ARG A 12 5.48 7.42 1.54
CA ARG A 12 6.03 8.20 2.64
C ARG A 12 5.23 9.48 2.78
N TYR A 13 4.79 9.78 3.99
CA TYR A 13 4.07 11.00 4.31
C TYR A 13 4.91 11.95 5.15
N ILE A 14 4.75 13.24 4.90
CA ILE A 14 5.34 14.32 5.69
C ILE A 14 4.22 15.32 5.95
N TYR A 15 3.89 15.54 7.22
CA TYR A 15 2.89 16.48 7.66
C TYR A 15 3.54 17.70 8.30
N THR A 16 3.29 18.87 7.73
CA THR A 16 3.75 20.15 8.24
C THR A 16 2.58 21.06 8.60
N GLN A 17 2.81 21.90 9.60
CA GLN A 17 1.88 22.95 10.03
C GLN A 17 2.68 24.23 10.25
N ASP A 18 2.29 25.31 9.57
CA ASP A 18 2.98 26.60 9.54
C ASP A 18 4.45 26.48 9.14
N GLY A 19 4.74 25.52 8.25
CA GLY A 19 6.10 25.19 7.80
C GLY A 19 6.89 24.31 8.76
N GLU A 20 6.39 24.05 9.98
CA GLU A 20 7.05 23.17 10.94
C GLU A 20 6.66 21.70 10.72
N LEU A 21 7.65 20.81 10.78
CA LEU A 21 7.40 19.37 10.76
C LEU A 21 6.62 18.95 12.02
N ARG A 22 5.47 18.32 11.83
CA ARG A 22 4.63 17.79 12.92
C ARG A 22 4.69 16.27 12.98
N SER A 23 4.75 15.60 11.83
CA SER A 23 4.80 14.14 11.76
C SER A 23 5.34 13.70 10.41
N GLU A 24 6.02 12.55 10.38
CA GLU A 24 6.41 11.86 9.15
C GLU A 24 6.44 10.36 9.37
N GLY A 25 6.36 9.60 8.28
CA GLY A 25 6.46 8.15 8.32
C GLY A 25 6.08 7.51 7.00
N GLU A 26 5.89 6.20 7.03
CA GLU A 26 5.44 5.42 5.88
C GLU A 26 4.12 4.74 6.20
N GLY A 27 3.28 4.57 5.18
CA GLY A 27 2.02 3.86 5.29
C GLY A 27 1.32 3.64 3.97
N ASP A 28 0.29 2.81 4.00
CA ASP A 28 -0.52 2.46 2.84
C ASP A 28 -1.78 3.33 2.78
N VAL A 29 -2.08 3.89 1.60
CA VAL A 29 -3.35 4.61 1.39
C VAL A 29 -4.47 3.60 1.22
N MET A 30 -5.29 3.44 2.26
CA MET A 30 -6.34 2.41 2.28
C MET A 30 -7.70 2.93 1.82
N GLU A 31 -8.03 4.19 2.11
CA GLU A 31 -9.29 4.78 1.69
C GLU A 31 -9.13 6.25 1.33
N VAL A 32 -9.75 6.66 0.21
CA VAL A 32 -9.91 8.07 -0.15
C VAL A 32 -11.40 8.39 -0.31
N PHE A 33 -11.91 9.28 0.52
CA PHE A 33 -13.32 9.62 0.62
C PHE A 33 -13.55 11.13 0.71
N ALA A 34 -14.80 11.55 0.54
CA ALA A 34 -15.21 12.95 0.71
C ALA A 34 -16.39 12.97 1.68
N ASN A 35 -16.14 13.33 2.94
CA ASN A 35 -17.17 13.31 3.97
C ASN A 35 -16.96 14.47 4.96
N PRO A 36 -17.93 15.37 5.16
CA PRO A 36 -17.74 16.56 6.01
C PRO A 36 -17.69 16.24 7.51
N ARG A 37 -17.97 15.00 7.92
CA ARG A 37 -18.01 14.56 9.32
C ARG A 37 -16.87 13.63 9.72
N ARG A 38 -15.94 13.34 8.82
CA ARG A 38 -14.78 12.46 9.08
C ARG A 38 -13.50 13.27 8.86
N SER A 39 -12.46 13.00 9.62
CA SER A 39 -11.14 13.62 9.41
C SER A 39 -10.23 12.73 8.58
N THR A 40 -9.18 13.31 7.99
CA THR A 40 -8.02 12.53 7.54
C THR A 40 -7.31 11.94 8.76
N LEU A 41 -6.93 10.66 8.69
CA LEU A 41 -6.35 9.92 9.80
C LEU A 41 -5.17 9.08 9.33
N VAL A 42 -4.16 8.98 10.20
CA VAL A 42 -3.09 8.00 10.12
C VAL A 42 -3.21 7.09 11.34
N ALA A 43 -3.38 5.79 11.11
CA ALA A 43 -3.46 4.79 12.17
C ALA A 43 -2.84 3.48 11.69
N ASN A 44 -2.02 2.83 12.51
CA ASN A 44 -1.40 1.53 12.17
C ASN A 44 -0.75 1.49 10.78
N HIS A 45 0.11 2.48 10.47
CA HIS A 45 0.75 2.60 9.15
C HIS A 45 -0.24 2.65 7.97
N THR A 46 -1.47 3.12 8.21
CA THR A 46 -2.51 3.25 7.21
C THR A 46 -3.02 4.68 7.15
N LEU A 47 -3.21 5.19 5.93
CA LEU A 47 -3.77 6.50 5.65
C LEU A 47 -5.22 6.39 5.17
N TYR A 48 -6.09 7.14 5.85
CA TYR A 48 -7.49 7.35 5.48
C TYR A 48 -7.66 8.81 5.10
N LEU A 49 -7.72 9.10 3.80
CA LEU A 49 -7.67 10.46 3.28
C LEU A 49 -9.08 11.00 3.04
N ASN A 50 -9.43 12.07 3.74
CA ASN A 50 -10.62 12.85 3.44
C ASN A 50 -10.28 14.01 2.50
N LEU A 51 -10.91 14.06 1.33
CA LEU A 51 -10.73 15.14 0.36
C LEU A 51 -11.23 16.49 0.89
N TYR A 52 -12.16 16.51 1.84
CA TYR A 52 -12.63 17.75 2.46
C TYR A 52 -11.72 18.27 3.57
N SER A 53 -10.62 17.57 3.89
CA SER A 53 -9.58 18.09 4.76
C SER A 53 -8.56 18.98 4.03
N PHE A 54 -8.71 19.17 2.71
CA PHE A 54 -7.73 19.91 1.91
C PHE A 54 -8.44 20.83 0.90
N ASP A 55 -7.87 22.01 0.69
CA ASP A 55 -8.40 23.00 -0.25
C ASP A 55 -8.02 22.63 -1.68
N TYR A 56 -6.78 22.16 -1.88
CA TYR A 56 -6.25 21.78 -3.18
C TYR A 56 -5.11 20.76 -3.06
N LEU A 57 -4.72 20.24 -4.23
CA LEU A 57 -3.59 19.34 -4.39
C LEU A 57 -2.63 19.91 -5.45
N GLU A 58 -1.34 19.83 -5.19
CA GLU A 58 -0.29 20.15 -6.14
C GLU A 58 0.56 18.93 -6.46
N LEU A 59 0.86 18.74 -7.74
CA LEU A 59 1.81 17.75 -8.22
C LEU A 59 3.16 18.45 -8.44
N LYS A 60 4.21 17.93 -7.81
CA LYS A 60 5.56 18.48 -7.90
C LYS A 60 6.58 17.35 -8.04
N GLN A 61 7.81 17.74 -8.37
CA GLN A 61 8.96 16.85 -8.37
C GLN A 61 10.06 17.40 -7.47
N SER A 62 10.76 16.51 -6.78
CA SER A 62 11.96 16.85 -6.02
C SER A 62 13.13 17.12 -6.98
N PRO A 63 14.20 17.79 -6.52
CA PRO A 63 15.44 17.90 -7.30
C PRO A 63 16.00 16.54 -7.74
N GLN A 64 15.67 15.47 -7.01
CA GLN A 64 16.04 14.08 -7.30
C GLN A 64 15.05 13.37 -8.25
N GLN A 65 14.12 14.11 -8.87
CA GLN A 65 13.06 13.61 -9.76
C GLN A 65 12.02 12.69 -9.10
N GLU A 66 11.92 12.69 -7.76
CA GLU A 66 10.83 11.99 -7.07
C GLU A 66 9.55 12.80 -7.20
N THR A 67 8.50 12.16 -7.71
CA THR A 67 7.19 12.79 -7.81
C THR A 67 6.52 12.79 -6.44
N TYR A 68 5.93 13.92 -6.04
CA TYR A 68 5.19 14.02 -4.79
C TYR A 68 3.94 14.89 -4.94
N PHE A 69 3.00 14.65 -4.04
CA PHE A 69 1.72 15.34 -4.00
C PHE A 69 1.62 16.13 -2.69
N ASP A 70 1.45 17.44 -2.78
CA ASP A 70 1.15 18.28 -1.63
C ASP A 70 -0.36 18.47 -1.54
N LEU A 71 -0.98 17.99 -0.46
CA LEU A 71 -2.36 18.28 -0.10
C LEU A 71 -2.36 19.42 0.91
N VAL A 72 -2.94 20.56 0.52
CA VAL A 72 -2.77 21.82 1.25
C VAL A 72 -4.09 22.27 1.85
N GLN A 73 -4.04 22.73 3.10
CA GLN A 73 -5.14 23.40 3.79
C GLN A 73 -4.54 24.46 4.71
N GLU A 74 -4.89 25.74 4.52
CA GLU A 74 -4.47 26.90 5.34
C GLU A 74 -3.43 26.61 6.45
N GLY A 75 -2.14 26.85 6.15
CA GLY A 75 -1.01 26.61 7.07
C GLY A 75 -0.55 25.15 7.18
N ASN A 76 -1.41 24.18 6.90
CA ASN A 76 -1.10 22.75 6.91
C ASN A 76 -0.77 22.21 5.51
N CYS A 77 0.16 21.26 5.45
CA CYS A 77 0.48 20.52 4.23
C CYS A 77 0.74 19.05 4.56
N LEU A 78 0.03 18.15 3.88
CA LEU A 78 0.34 16.74 3.85
C LEU A 78 1.00 16.40 2.51
N ARG A 79 2.30 16.14 2.55
CA ARG A 79 3.04 15.65 1.38
C ARG A 79 2.99 14.14 1.33
N LEU A 80 2.67 13.59 0.16
CA LEU A 80 2.70 12.15 -0.13
C LEU A 80 3.73 11.88 -1.22
N ILE A 81 4.71 11.02 -0.93
CA ILE A 81 5.74 10.56 -1.86
C ILE A 81 5.47 9.06 -2.10
N PRO A 82 5.07 8.66 -3.32
CA PRO A 82 4.87 7.24 -3.66
C PRO A 82 6.18 6.47 -3.52
N LEU A 83 6.14 5.32 -2.82
CA LEU A 83 7.28 4.40 -2.70
C LEU A 83 7.23 3.28 -3.73
N SER A 84 6.08 3.07 -4.34
CA SER A 84 5.80 2.04 -5.32
C SER A 84 4.89 2.59 -6.41
N THR A 85 5.07 2.07 -7.62
CA THR A 85 4.11 2.32 -8.71
C THR A 85 3.00 1.27 -8.68
N PRO A 86 1.78 1.60 -9.15
CA PRO A 86 0.70 0.62 -9.27
C PRO A 86 1.09 -0.61 -10.11
N MET A 87 2.04 -0.46 -11.05
CA MET A 87 2.58 -1.57 -11.83
C MET A 87 3.46 -2.50 -11.00
N GLN A 88 4.34 -1.94 -10.17
CA GLN A 88 5.20 -2.72 -9.26
C GLN A 88 4.35 -3.49 -8.22
N GLU A 89 3.36 -2.84 -7.61
CA GLU A 89 2.51 -3.50 -6.61
C GLU A 89 1.68 -4.65 -7.21
N ARG A 90 1.18 -4.48 -8.45
CA ARG A 90 0.49 -5.56 -9.17
C ARG A 90 1.42 -6.73 -9.46
N GLN A 91 2.66 -6.44 -9.85
CA GLN A 91 3.67 -7.47 -10.12
C GLN A 91 4.05 -8.23 -8.85
N GLU A 92 4.28 -7.55 -7.73
CA GLU A 92 4.57 -8.18 -6.44
C GLU A 92 3.41 -9.06 -5.97
N ARG A 93 2.16 -8.59 -6.12
CA ARG A 93 0.97 -9.39 -5.79
C ARG A 93 0.86 -10.64 -6.66
N SER A 94 1.10 -10.53 -7.97
CA SER A 94 1.04 -11.69 -8.86
C SER A 94 2.11 -12.73 -8.53
N LEU A 95 3.34 -12.28 -8.22
CA LEU A 95 4.44 -13.17 -7.83
C LEU A 95 4.13 -13.90 -6.51
N ASN A 96 3.56 -13.21 -5.53
CA ASN A 96 3.17 -13.82 -4.26
C ASN A 96 2.09 -14.91 -4.45
N VAL A 97 1.09 -14.69 -5.32
CA VAL A 97 0.05 -15.70 -5.59
C VAL A 97 0.67 -16.95 -6.21
N SER A 98 1.50 -16.78 -7.25
CA SER A 98 2.15 -17.93 -7.91
C SER A 98 3.09 -18.70 -6.98
N ALA A 99 3.80 -18.02 -6.08
CA ALA A 99 4.66 -18.68 -5.10
C ALA A 99 3.84 -19.51 -4.10
N ILE A 100 2.72 -18.98 -3.61
CA ILE A 100 1.81 -19.72 -2.72
C ILE A 100 1.23 -20.94 -3.43
N GLU A 101 0.78 -20.80 -4.69
CA GLU A 101 0.25 -21.91 -5.49
C GLU A 101 1.29 -23.02 -5.69
N ALA A 102 2.53 -22.68 -6.05
CA ALA A 102 3.60 -23.65 -6.21
C ALA A 102 3.94 -24.38 -4.90
N MET A 103 3.92 -23.67 -3.77
CA MET A 103 4.11 -24.30 -2.46
C MET A 103 2.97 -25.27 -2.11
N MET A 104 1.72 -24.93 -2.44
CA MET A 104 0.58 -25.82 -2.23
C MET A 104 0.69 -27.09 -3.09
N GLU A 105 1.07 -26.96 -4.36
CA GLU A 105 1.24 -28.09 -5.28
C GLU A 105 2.36 -29.04 -4.81
N GLN A 106 3.47 -28.50 -4.31
CA GLN A 106 4.56 -29.30 -3.73
C GLN A 106 4.10 -30.04 -2.46
N VAL A 107 3.35 -29.39 -1.57
CA VAL A 107 2.85 -30.02 -0.34
C VAL A 107 1.82 -31.12 -0.64
N LEU A 108 0.92 -30.88 -1.61
CA LEU A 108 -0.07 -31.87 -2.02
C LEU A 108 0.59 -33.06 -2.71
N SER A 109 1.56 -32.82 -3.59
CA SER A 109 2.35 -33.89 -4.24
C SER A 109 3.11 -34.72 -3.22
N ALA A 110 3.78 -34.07 -2.26
CA ALA A 110 4.52 -34.77 -1.21
C ALA A 110 3.63 -35.61 -0.27
N ARG A 111 2.38 -35.20 -0.03
CA ARG A 111 1.41 -36.01 0.72
C ARG A 111 0.95 -37.22 -0.07
N TRP A 112 0.70 -37.05 -1.36
CA TRP A 112 0.30 -38.13 -2.25
C TRP A 112 1.42 -39.18 -2.37
N ASP A 113 2.68 -38.76 -2.53
CA ASP A 113 3.83 -39.65 -2.59
C ASP A 113 4.00 -40.45 -1.28
N ALA A 114 3.71 -39.85 -0.13
CA ALA A 114 3.80 -40.51 1.18
C ALA A 114 2.67 -41.54 1.44
N GLU A 115 1.46 -41.32 0.91
CA GLU A 115 0.36 -42.30 0.99
C GLU A 115 0.59 -43.48 0.03
N ILE A 116 1.23 -43.26 -1.13
CA ILE A 116 1.55 -44.34 -2.08
C ILE A 116 2.66 -45.26 -1.56
N ASP A 117 3.64 -44.75 -0.83
CA ASP A 117 4.74 -45.57 -0.29
C ASP A 117 4.29 -46.48 0.88
N ASP A 118 3.20 -46.17 1.59
CA ASP A 118 2.69 -46.94 2.75
C ASP A 118 1.86 -48.19 2.33
N ASP A 119 1.32 -48.21 1.10
CA ASP A 119 0.51 -49.33 0.57
C ASP A 119 1.34 -50.43 -0.13
N SER A 120 2.68 -50.31 -0.15
CA SER A 120 3.57 -51.21 -0.91
C SER A 120 4.21 -52.35 -0.10
N ALA A 121 3.90 -52.49 1.19
CA ALA A 121 4.40 -53.56 2.05
C ALA A 121 3.39 -54.72 2.21
N GLU A 122 3.03 -55.40 1.12
CA GLU A 122 2.44 -56.75 1.23
C GLU A 122 3.54 -57.79 1.44
N PRO A 123 3.50 -58.58 2.54
CA PRO A 123 4.48 -59.64 2.78
C PRO A 123 4.10 -60.88 1.94
N PHE A 124 4.98 -61.28 1.03
CA PHE A 124 4.98 -62.63 0.43
C PHE A 124 5.70 -63.64 1.33
#